data_AF-A0A2T0QIE6-F1
#
_entry.id   AF-A0A2T0QIE6-F1
#
_cell.length_a   1.000
_cell.length_b   1.000
_cell.length_c   1.000
_cell.angle_alpha   90.00
_cell.angle_beta   90.00
_cell.angle_gamma   90.00
#
_symmetry.space_group_name_H-M   'P 1'
#
loop_
_entity.id
_entity.type
_entity.pdbx_description
1 polymer ?
#
loop_
_entity_poly.entity_id
_entity_poly.type
_entity_poly.pdbx_seq_one_letter_code
_entity_poly.pdbx_strand_id
1 'polypeptide(L)'
;MLVRDLKHKNSAISKQLEKFAARLRIRHPALSRANRLLFLCGANRSPGVPSPRRQAIKRFVENISSDYRVIYAEGVFNELAKVGHGSNALDLEHEISEIADRILIVLESPSAFCELGAFAHKTLREKLIIVNDSQFRGNGSFIDTGPLAAVRECKSPILWYPMGADGLAKTDGIGAIFSDLKAAVDGRPISVGKPTSADIGDLSASKLSLYFIHDLVLFVGPVTHAELIDVLITAFGKKSFDMAKSLLGILREARLIVSNQVGTDWAFRATTTTPFLQYAADTNALMATFRRYHLQTNPKRFADEHRGTYVERAVGPAIAA
;
A
#
# COMPACT_ATOMS: atom_id res chain seq x y z
N MET A 1 -21.85 3.95 -19.80
CA MET A 1 -21.69 3.39 -21.16
C MET A 1 -20.78 2.16 -21.16
N LEU A 2 -19.71 2.13 -20.35
CA LEU A 2 -18.79 1.00 -20.24
C LEU A 2 -19.52 -0.29 -19.86
N VAL A 3 -20.44 -0.20 -18.90
CA VAL A 3 -21.30 -1.32 -18.46
C VAL A 3 -22.10 -1.92 -19.61
N ARG A 4 -22.55 -1.12 -20.59
CA ARG A 4 -23.29 -1.62 -21.75
C ARG A 4 -22.38 -2.44 -22.66
N ASP A 5 -21.16 -1.94 -22.92
CA ASP A 5 -20.18 -2.65 -23.75
C ASP A 5 -19.64 -3.90 -23.05
N LEU A 6 -19.42 -3.86 -21.73
CA LEU A 6 -19.04 -5.03 -20.93
C LEU A 6 -20.13 -6.11 -20.93
N LYS A 7 -21.40 -5.71 -20.89
CA LYS A 7 -22.53 -6.66 -20.94
C LYS A 7 -22.80 -7.22 -22.34
N HIS A 8 -22.34 -6.55 -23.39
CA HIS A 8 -22.51 -7.01 -24.76
C HIS A 8 -21.38 -7.98 -25.14
N LYS A 9 -21.65 -9.31 -25.07
CA LYS A 9 -20.68 -10.39 -25.34
C LYS A 9 -19.87 -10.23 -26.62
N ASN A 10 -20.45 -9.58 -27.63
CA ASN A 10 -19.79 -9.38 -28.93
C ASN A 10 -18.93 -8.10 -29.01
N SER A 11 -18.91 -7.26 -27.98
CA SER A 11 -18.08 -6.05 -27.95
C SER A 11 -16.59 -6.40 -27.89
N ALA A 12 -15.75 -5.50 -28.41
CA ALA A 12 -14.30 -5.68 -28.33
C ALA A 12 -13.81 -5.73 -26.87
N ILE A 13 -14.41 -4.93 -25.98
CA ILE A 13 -14.07 -4.86 -24.56
C ILE A 13 -14.35 -6.18 -23.87
N SER A 14 -15.57 -6.72 -24.02
CA SER A 14 -15.96 -8.00 -23.41
C SER A 14 -15.02 -9.12 -23.86
N LYS A 15 -14.78 -9.24 -25.17
CA LYS A 15 -13.90 -10.27 -25.74
C LYS A 15 -12.47 -10.18 -25.22
N GLN A 16 -11.91 -8.97 -25.10
CA GLN A 16 -10.54 -8.81 -24.60
C GLN A 16 -10.44 -9.08 -23.11
N LEU A 17 -11.43 -8.67 -22.33
CA LEU A 17 -11.48 -8.94 -20.90
C LEU A 17 -11.66 -10.44 -20.61
N GLU A 18 -12.50 -11.14 -21.37
CA GLU A 18 -12.67 -12.59 -21.29
C GLU A 18 -11.36 -13.33 -21.60
N LYS A 19 -10.65 -12.93 -22.66
CA LYS A 19 -9.33 -13.49 -23.01
C LYS A 19 -8.31 -13.27 -21.90
N PHE A 20 -8.28 -12.05 -21.32
CA PHE A 20 -7.42 -11.74 -20.18
C PHE A 20 -7.76 -12.66 -18.99
N ALA A 21 -9.02 -12.69 -18.55
CA ALA A 21 -9.47 -13.50 -17.41
C ALA A 21 -9.19 -15.00 -17.62
N ALA A 22 -9.42 -15.52 -18.83
CA ALA A 22 -9.13 -16.92 -19.16
C ALA A 22 -7.64 -17.26 -18.97
N ARG A 23 -6.72 -16.35 -19.33
CA ARG A 23 -5.28 -16.54 -19.11
C ARG A 23 -4.91 -16.54 -17.63
N LEU A 24 -5.54 -15.68 -16.82
CA LEU A 24 -5.28 -15.59 -15.39
C LEU A 24 -5.75 -16.83 -14.63
N ARG A 25 -6.81 -17.49 -15.09
CA ARG A 25 -7.26 -18.79 -14.57
C ARG A 25 -6.28 -19.94 -14.85
N ILE A 26 -5.51 -19.83 -15.94
CA ILE A 26 -4.50 -20.84 -16.31
C ILE A 26 -3.19 -20.58 -15.56
N ARG A 27 -2.78 -19.32 -15.47
CA ARG A 27 -1.52 -18.92 -14.84
C ARG A 27 -1.72 -17.65 -14.03
N HIS A 28 -1.57 -17.80 -12.72
CA HIS A 28 -1.64 -16.70 -11.77
C HIS A 28 -0.58 -15.63 -12.09
N PRO A 29 -0.93 -14.35 -11.92
CA PRO A 29 0.06 -13.29 -11.95
C PRO A 29 1.12 -13.50 -10.85
N ALA A 30 2.38 -13.29 -11.19
CA ALA A 30 3.49 -13.34 -10.26
C ALA A 30 4.03 -11.93 -10.02
N LEU A 31 4.69 -11.68 -8.89
CA LEU A 31 5.33 -10.38 -8.65
C LEU A 31 6.40 -10.11 -9.72
N SER A 32 6.23 -9.02 -10.49
CA SER A 32 7.15 -8.64 -11.57
C SER A 32 8.36 -7.87 -11.09
N ARG A 33 8.22 -7.17 -9.98
CA ARG A 33 9.18 -6.20 -9.51
C ARG A 33 9.37 -6.36 -8.02
N ALA A 34 10.60 -6.14 -7.57
CA ALA A 34 10.92 -6.02 -6.15
C ALA A 34 10.46 -4.65 -5.60
N ASN A 35 9.23 -4.22 -5.92
CA ASN A 35 8.68 -3.03 -5.29
C ASN A 35 8.56 -3.29 -3.80
N ARG A 36 9.15 -2.38 -3.03
CA ARG A 36 9.12 -2.45 -1.57
C ARG A 36 8.06 -1.50 -1.08
N LEU A 37 7.07 -2.05 -0.40
CA LEU A 37 6.06 -1.32 0.31
C LEU A 37 6.41 -1.36 1.78
N LEU A 38 6.83 -0.22 2.31
CA LEU A 38 7.22 -0.09 3.70
C LEU A 38 6.17 0.74 4.43
N PHE A 39 5.74 0.27 5.59
CA PHE A 39 4.86 1.06 6.43
C PHE A 39 5.69 1.75 7.49
N LEU A 40 5.43 3.03 7.72
CA LEU A 40 6.17 3.85 8.65
C LEU A 40 5.23 4.32 9.76
N CYS A 41 5.44 3.80 10.95
CA CYS A 41 4.81 4.16 12.21
C CYS A 41 5.64 5.21 12.96
N GLY A 42 5.07 5.81 14.01
CA GLY A 42 5.71 6.85 14.81
C GLY A 42 4.78 8.05 15.03
N ALA A 43 5.32 9.12 15.62
CA ALA A 43 4.52 10.25 16.04
C ALA A 43 4.07 11.16 14.89
N ASN A 44 2.99 11.88 15.17
CA ASN A 44 2.57 13.04 14.41
C ASN A 44 2.86 14.32 15.21
N ARG A 45 3.33 15.39 14.55
CA ARG A 45 3.52 16.70 15.19
C ARG A 45 2.19 17.38 15.53
N SER A 46 1.18 17.07 14.74
CA SER A 46 -0.22 17.51 14.86
C SER A 46 -1.09 16.49 14.11
N PRO A 47 -2.41 16.42 14.34
CA PRO A 47 -3.27 15.44 13.67
C PRO A 47 -3.05 15.42 12.14
N GLY A 48 -2.71 14.24 11.62
CA GLY A 48 -2.45 14.02 10.18
C GLY A 48 -1.12 14.57 9.66
N VAL A 49 -0.26 15.14 10.50
CA VAL A 49 1.04 15.67 10.08
C VAL A 49 2.19 14.90 10.73
N PRO A 50 2.95 14.08 9.97
CA PRO A 50 4.06 13.28 10.47
C PRO A 50 5.16 14.10 11.13
N SER A 51 5.85 13.51 12.11
CA SER A 51 7.05 14.08 12.71
C SER A 51 8.14 14.38 11.66
N PRO A 52 9.02 15.36 11.88
CA PRO A 52 10.18 15.61 11.03
C PRO A 52 11.05 14.38 10.80
N ARG A 53 11.17 13.48 11.79
CA ARG A 53 11.91 12.21 11.68
C ARG A 53 11.24 11.27 10.68
N ARG A 54 9.93 11.06 10.80
CA ARG A 54 9.16 10.24 9.84
C ARG A 54 9.24 10.83 8.43
N GLN A 55 9.18 12.14 8.28
CA GLN A 55 9.36 12.81 6.99
C GLN A 55 10.77 12.63 6.42
N ALA A 56 11.81 12.66 7.27
CA ALA A 56 13.19 12.43 6.86
C ALA A 56 13.41 10.99 6.40
N ILE A 57 12.92 10.01 7.17
CA ILE A 57 12.98 8.58 6.82
C ILE A 57 12.25 8.31 5.50
N LYS A 58 11.00 8.79 5.36
CA LYS A 58 10.23 8.62 4.11
C LYS A 58 11.00 9.16 2.91
N ARG A 59 11.48 10.41 2.99
CA ARG A 59 12.27 11.03 1.91
C ARG A 59 13.53 10.23 1.59
N PHE A 60 14.26 9.80 2.61
CA PHE A 60 15.48 9.01 2.42
C PHE A 60 15.19 7.68 1.73
N VAL A 61 14.26 6.88 2.25
CA VAL A 61 13.94 5.54 1.73
C VAL A 61 13.42 5.61 0.29
N GLU A 62 12.55 6.57 -0.03
CA GLU A 62 12.03 6.73 -1.40
C GLU A 62 13.08 7.28 -2.38
N ASN A 63 14.15 7.90 -1.88
CA ASN A 63 15.30 8.31 -2.69
C ASN A 63 16.32 7.18 -2.92
N ILE A 64 16.27 6.08 -2.16
CA ILE A 64 17.14 4.90 -2.39
C ILE A 64 16.81 4.26 -3.74
N SER A 65 15.52 4.11 -4.06
CA SER A 65 15.03 3.50 -5.29
C SER A 65 13.64 4.00 -5.65
N SER A 66 13.40 4.22 -6.94
CA SER A 66 12.08 4.56 -7.46
C SER A 66 11.02 3.49 -7.22
N ASP A 67 11.43 2.26 -6.90
CA ASP A 67 10.56 1.12 -6.58
C ASP A 67 10.20 1.03 -5.08
N TYR A 68 10.72 1.95 -4.25
CA TYR A 68 10.44 1.96 -2.82
C TYR A 68 9.32 2.96 -2.55
N ARG A 69 8.32 2.52 -1.79
CA ARG A 69 7.19 3.35 -1.37
C ARG A 69 7.03 3.22 0.13
N VAL A 70 7.01 4.36 0.79
CA VAL A 70 6.77 4.44 2.23
C VAL A 70 5.37 4.98 2.44
N ILE A 71 4.51 4.21 3.09
CA ILE A 71 3.17 4.65 3.47
C ILE A 71 3.16 4.90 4.96
N TYR A 72 2.55 6.01 5.39
CA TYR A 72 2.26 6.22 6.80
C TYR A 72 1.14 5.28 7.24
N ALA A 73 1.38 4.49 8.29
CA ALA A 73 0.50 3.39 8.66
C ALA A 73 -0.95 3.84 8.92
N GLU A 74 -1.15 5.03 9.49
CA GLU A 74 -2.47 5.63 9.73
C GLU A 74 -3.33 5.77 8.46
N GLY A 75 -2.70 6.02 7.30
CA GLY A 75 -3.41 6.09 6.03
C GLY A 75 -4.00 4.73 5.63
N VAL A 76 -3.28 3.64 5.91
CA VAL A 76 -3.71 2.27 5.62
C VAL A 76 -4.78 1.82 6.62
N PHE A 77 -4.55 2.05 7.91
CA PHE A 77 -5.54 1.77 8.96
C PHE A 77 -6.89 2.41 8.64
N ASN A 78 -6.89 3.69 8.29
CA ASN A 78 -8.11 4.44 7.94
C ASN A 78 -8.84 3.88 6.72
N GLU A 79 -8.16 3.24 5.77
CA GLU A 79 -8.78 2.65 4.59
C GLU A 79 -9.25 1.20 4.83
N LEU A 80 -8.53 0.41 5.64
CA LEU A 80 -8.94 -0.95 6.01
C LEU A 80 -10.12 -0.95 7.00
N ALA A 81 -10.14 -0.03 7.97
CA ALA A 81 -11.22 0.12 8.94
C ALA A 81 -12.60 0.44 8.31
N LYS A 82 -12.65 0.85 7.03
CA LYS A 82 -13.90 1.13 6.30
C LYS A 82 -14.61 -0.12 5.78
N VAL A 83 -13.89 -1.24 5.66
CA VAL A 83 -14.39 -2.50 5.07
C VAL A 83 -14.29 -3.66 6.06
N GLY A 84 -13.37 -3.60 7.02
CA GLY A 84 -13.23 -4.62 8.06
C GLY A 84 -14.40 -4.67 9.04
N HIS A 85 -14.64 -5.86 9.58
CA HIS A 85 -15.47 -6.08 10.78
C HIS A 85 -14.71 -5.79 12.09
N GLY A 86 -13.40 -5.48 12.01
CA GLY A 86 -12.55 -5.12 13.15
C GLY A 86 -12.60 -3.61 13.40
N SER A 87 -13.19 -3.23 14.53
CA SER A 87 -13.30 -1.82 14.96
C SER A 87 -12.03 -1.30 15.65
N ASN A 88 -11.08 -2.18 16.00
CA ASN A 88 -9.86 -1.82 16.70
C ASN A 88 -8.62 -1.94 15.79
N ALA A 89 -7.62 -1.09 16.04
CA ALA A 89 -6.41 -1.00 15.22
C ALA A 89 -5.48 -2.22 15.36
N LEU A 90 -5.60 -2.98 16.45
CA LEU A 90 -4.79 -4.19 16.68
C LEU A 90 -5.22 -5.31 15.74
N ASP A 91 -6.52 -5.48 15.48
CA ASP A 91 -7.02 -6.50 14.55
C ASP A 91 -6.51 -6.31 13.11
N LEU A 92 -6.17 -5.06 12.73
CA LEU A 92 -5.68 -4.70 11.41
C LEU A 92 -4.17 -4.95 11.23
N GLU A 93 -3.44 -5.29 12.29
CA GLU A 93 -1.99 -5.46 12.24
C GLU A 93 -1.57 -6.59 11.28
N HIS A 94 -2.36 -7.67 11.25
CA HIS A 94 -2.08 -8.82 10.39
C HIS A 94 -2.26 -8.44 8.93
N GLU A 95 -3.37 -7.78 8.59
CA GLU A 95 -3.66 -7.27 7.24
C GLU A 95 -2.59 -6.31 6.74
N ILE A 96 -2.17 -5.38 7.61
CA ILE A 96 -1.07 -4.47 7.34
C ILE A 96 0.22 -5.22 7.01
N SER A 97 0.53 -6.22 7.83
CA SER A 97 1.73 -7.01 7.62
C SER A 97 1.69 -7.79 6.31
N GLU A 98 0.54 -8.32 5.88
CA GLU A 98 0.38 -9.08 4.63
C GLU A 98 0.57 -8.21 3.38
N ILE A 99 0.42 -6.90 3.53
CA ILE A 99 0.67 -5.91 2.47
C ILE A 99 2.14 -5.41 2.51
N ALA A 100 2.69 -5.19 3.69
CA ALA A 100 4.01 -4.58 3.87
C ALA A 100 5.17 -5.58 3.71
N ASP A 101 6.24 -5.17 3.02
CA ASP A 101 7.52 -5.89 3.07
C ASP A 101 8.25 -5.66 4.39
N ARG A 102 8.17 -4.43 4.91
CA ARG A 102 8.80 -3.98 6.14
C ARG A 102 7.90 -3.02 6.88
N ILE A 103 7.98 -3.04 8.21
CA ILE A 103 7.28 -2.11 9.10
C ILE A 103 8.35 -1.36 9.89
N LEU A 104 8.48 -0.06 9.63
CA LEU A 104 9.41 0.84 10.32
C LEU A 104 8.68 1.50 11.47
N ILE A 105 9.24 1.45 12.67
CA ILE A 105 8.65 2.11 13.84
C ILE A 105 9.70 3.04 14.46
N VAL A 106 9.38 4.33 14.53
CA VAL A 106 10.17 5.31 15.29
C VAL A 106 9.59 5.41 16.69
N LEU A 107 10.35 5.01 17.70
CA LEU A 107 9.92 5.03 19.11
C LEU A 107 10.01 6.45 19.69
N GLU A 108 9.04 7.28 19.33
CA GLU A 108 8.99 8.70 19.69
C GLU A 108 7.64 9.15 20.27
N SER A 109 6.73 8.23 20.57
CA SER A 109 5.43 8.53 21.20
C SER A 109 4.85 7.31 21.94
N PRO A 110 3.89 7.51 22.87
CA PRO A 110 3.12 6.44 23.50
C PRO A 110 2.52 5.43 22.49
N SER A 111 1.99 5.94 21.36
CA SER A 111 1.46 5.08 20.30
C SER A 111 2.49 4.14 19.72
N ALA A 112 3.67 4.68 19.38
CA ALA A 112 4.73 3.91 18.75
C ALA A 112 5.20 2.76 19.66
N PHE A 113 5.16 2.96 20.97
CA PHE A 113 5.44 1.90 21.93
C PHE A 113 4.33 0.83 21.97
N CYS A 114 3.07 1.23 21.84
CA CYS A 114 1.93 0.31 21.72
C CYS A 114 2.00 -0.51 20.41
N GLU A 115 2.22 0.17 19.28
CA GLU A 115 2.42 -0.46 17.96
C GLU A 115 3.61 -1.43 17.97
N LEU A 116 4.73 -1.05 18.62
CA LEU A 116 5.85 -1.95 18.83
C LEU A 116 5.43 -3.22 19.56
N GLY A 117 4.62 -3.10 20.62
CA GLY A 117 4.10 -4.27 21.35
C GLY A 117 3.27 -5.18 20.45
N ALA A 118 2.39 -4.60 19.64
CA ALA A 118 1.51 -5.29 18.71
C ALA A 118 2.31 -6.05 17.62
N PHE A 119 3.16 -5.32 16.88
CA PHE A 119 3.95 -5.88 15.80
C PHE A 119 5.13 -6.77 16.25
N ALA A 120 5.54 -6.72 17.52
CA ALA A 120 6.56 -7.62 18.06
C ALA A 120 6.06 -9.07 18.21
N HIS A 121 4.79 -9.35 17.90
CA HIS A 121 4.23 -10.69 17.85
C HIS A 121 5.01 -11.61 16.89
N LYS A 122 5.00 -12.93 17.18
CA LYS A 122 5.85 -13.93 16.51
C LYS A 122 5.72 -13.96 14.99
N THR A 123 4.52 -13.68 14.48
CA THR A 123 4.19 -13.72 13.05
C THR A 123 4.64 -12.45 12.30
N LEU A 124 4.89 -11.35 13.01
CA LEU A 124 5.07 -10.02 12.41
C LEU A 124 6.47 -9.46 12.62
N ARG A 125 7.11 -9.82 13.73
CA ARG A 125 8.39 -9.25 14.18
C ARG A 125 9.54 -9.33 13.18
N GLU A 126 9.51 -10.29 12.26
CA GLU A 126 10.52 -10.44 11.19
C GLU A 126 10.46 -9.32 10.14
N LYS A 127 9.33 -8.59 10.05
CA LYS A 127 9.15 -7.45 9.16
C LYS A 127 9.59 -6.13 9.81
N LEU A 128 9.86 -6.11 11.12
CA LEU A 128 10.16 -4.88 11.85
C LEU A 128 11.55 -4.31 11.55
N ILE A 129 11.60 -2.98 11.49
CA ILE A 129 12.81 -2.15 11.57
C ILE A 129 12.51 -1.09 12.62
N ILE A 130 13.25 -1.09 13.72
CA ILE A 130 12.98 -0.21 14.85
C ILE A 130 14.02 0.90 14.87
N VAL A 131 13.57 2.14 15.10
CA VAL A 131 14.43 3.28 15.40
C VAL A 131 14.17 3.69 16.85
N ASN A 132 15.21 3.64 17.69
CA ASN A 132 15.11 3.95 19.10
C ASN A 132 16.23 4.87 19.58
N ASP A 133 15.99 5.56 20.70
CA ASP A 133 16.97 6.46 21.29
C ASP A 133 18.08 5.67 21.98
N SER A 134 19.31 5.96 21.58
CA SER A 134 20.52 5.37 22.15
C SER A 134 20.62 5.50 23.67
N GLN A 135 20.00 6.51 24.29
CA GLN A 135 20.02 6.67 25.76
C GLN A 135 19.31 5.54 26.50
N PHE A 136 18.40 4.81 25.85
CA PHE A 136 17.65 3.69 26.42
C PHE A 136 18.28 2.33 26.17
N ARG A 137 19.42 2.28 25.48
CA ARG A 137 20.05 1.03 25.06
C ARG A 137 20.60 0.26 26.26
N GLY A 138 20.01 -0.91 26.53
CA GLY A 138 20.45 -1.80 27.62
C GLY A 138 20.00 -1.38 29.02
N ASN A 139 19.00 -0.48 29.12
CA ASN A 139 18.50 0.00 30.41
C ASN A 139 17.62 -1.02 31.16
N GLY A 140 17.42 -2.24 30.63
CA GLY A 140 16.64 -3.30 31.31
C GLY A 140 15.14 -3.01 31.46
N SER A 141 14.61 -1.99 30.77
CA SER A 141 13.19 -1.66 30.78
C SER A 141 12.34 -2.79 30.17
N PHE A 142 11.02 -2.77 30.41
CA PHE A 142 10.11 -3.72 29.75
C PHE A 142 10.16 -3.63 28.21
N ILE A 143 10.42 -2.44 27.65
CA ILE A 143 10.63 -2.29 26.20
C ILE A 143 11.86 -3.09 25.75
N ASP A 144 12.96 -3.03 26.52
CA ASP A 144 14.21 -3.71 26.22
C ASP A 144 14.13 -5.24 26.40
N THR A 145 13.51 -5.69 27.49
CA THR A 145 13.39 -7.12 27.85
C THR A 145 12.21 -7.82 27.20
N GLY A 146 11.22 -7.07 26.71
CA GLY A 146 10.04 -7.55 26.01
C GLY A 146 10.17 -7.42 24.49
N PRO A 147 9.51 -6.43 23.85
CA PRO A 147 9.42 -6.37 22.39
C PRO A 147 10.78 -6.22 21.69
N LEU A 148 11.75 -5.48 22.24
CA LEU A 148 13.08 -5.40 21.61
C LEU A 148 13.84 -6.74 21.73
N ALA A 149 13.70 -7.47 22.82
CA ALA A 149 14.25 -8.83 22.94
C ALA A 149 13.62 -9.77 21.90
N ALA A 150 12.30 -9.74 21.74
CA ALA A 150 11.60 -10.53 20.73
C ALA A 150 12.06 -10.24 19.30
N VAL A 151 12.36 -8.97 18.99
CA VAL A 151 12.90 -8.55 17.69
C VAL A 151 14.36 -9.00 17.50
N ARG A 152 15.17 -8.99 18.56
CA ARG A 152 16.55 -9.53 18.53
C ARG A 152 16.57 -11.05 18.27
N GLU A 153 15.62 -11.81 18.81
CA GLU A 153 15.51 -13.27 18.57
C GLU A 153 15.41 -13.60 17.07
N CYS A 154 14.67 -12.79 16.30
CA CYS A 154 14.52 -12.94 14.86
C CYS A 154 15.51 -12.12 14.03
N LYS A 155 16.49 -11.47 14.68
CA LYS A 155 17.52 -10.63 14.06
C LYS A 155 16.96 -9.48 13.23
N SER A 156 15.76 -8.99 13.57
CA SER A 156 15.20 -7.81 12.94
C SER A 156 15.99 -6.55 13.36
N PRO A 157 16.20 -5.57 12.46
CA PRO A 157 17.07 -4.43 12.74
C PRO A 157 16.53 -3.51 13.84
N ILE A 158 17.40 -3.12 14.76
CA ILE A 158 17.16 -2.05 15.75
C ILE A 158 18.27 -1.00 15.58
N LEU A 159 17.89 0.16 15.07
CA LEU A 159 18.75 1.29 14.76
C LEU A 159 18.73 2.26 15.93
N TRP A 160 19.92 2.65 16.38
CA TRP A 160 20.10 3.50 17.57
C TRP A 160 20.81 4.79 17.19
N TYR A 161 20.30 5.92 17.67
CA TYR A 161 21.00 7.19 17.63
C TYR A 161 20.52 8.10 18.77
N PRO A 162 21.26 9.17 19.12
CA PRO A 162 20.82 10.14 20.12
C PRO A 162 19.60 10.93 19.61
N MET A 163 18.41 10.64 20.13
CA MET A 163 17.19 11.31 19.72
C MET A 163 17.00 12.62 20.49
N GLY A 164 16.80 13.73 19.79
CA GLY A 164 16.54 15.02 20.44
C GLY A 164 15.16 15.05 21.10
N ALA A 165 15.05 15.64 22.29
CA ALA A 165 13.76 15.79 22.99
C ALA A 165 12.70 16.53 22.13
N ASP A 166 13.13 17.52 21.33
CA ASP A 166 12.26 18.31 20.44
C ASP A 166 12.09 17.71 19.03
N GLY A 167 12.49 16.45 18.81
CA GLY A 167 12.49 15.86 17.46
C GLY A 167 11.10 15.63 16.85
N LEU A 168 10.04 15.83 17.63
CA LEU A 168 8.65 15.93 17.13
C LEU A 168 8.38 17.23 16.37
N ALA A 169 9.08 18.31 16.72
CA ALA A 169 8.89 19.63 16.13
C ALA A 169 10.02 20.01 15.15
N LYS A 170 11.24 19.51 15.36
CA LYS A 170 12.42 19.83 14.55
C LYS A 170 13.16 18.59 14.09
N THR A 171 13.92 18.68 13.00
CA THR A 171 14.83 17.60 12.60
C THR A 171 16.02 17.56 13.53
N ASP A 172 16.40 16.38 13.98
CA ASP A 172 17.58 16.10 14.81
C ASP A 172 18.61 15.24 14.04
N GLY A 173 19.48 14.53 14.77
CA GLY A 173 20.52 13.67 14.22
C GLY A 173 20.06 12.38 13.50
N ILE A 174 18.76 12.25 13.15
CA ILE A 174 18.20 11.04 12.50
C ILE A 174 18.98 10.54 11.29
N GLY A 175 19.71 11.42 10.57
CA GLY A 175 20.57 11.03 9.45
C GLY A 175 21.68 10.04 9.82
N ALA A 176 22.07 9.95 11.09
CA ALA A 176 23.11 9.02 11.56
C ALA A 176 22.79 7.55 11.29
N ILE A 177 21.50 7.17 11.22
CA ILE A 177 21.07 5.79 10.98
C ILE A 177 20.87 5.44 9.49
N PHE A 178 21.03 6.39 8.57
CA PHE A 178 20.59 6.20 7.18
C PHE A 178 21.37 5.10 6.43
N SER A 179 22.65 4.92 6.72
CA SER A 179 23.44 3.81 6.17
C SER A 179 22.87 2.46 6.61
N ASP A 180 22.62 2.29 7.91
CA ASP A 180 22.09 1.05 8.46
C ASP A 180 20.63 0.83 8.04
N LEU A 181 19.85 1.90 7.93
CA LEU A 181 18.49 1.88 7.43
C LEU A 181 18.43 1.38 5.99
N LYS A 182 19.34 1.85 5.12
CA LYS A 182 19.44 1.34 3.75
C LYS A 182 19.67 -0.18 3.76
N ALA A 183 20.64 -0.66 4.55
CA ALA A 183 20.92 -2.10 4.66
C ALA A 183 19.71 -2.89 5.19
N ALA A 184 19.00 -2.35 6.19
CA ALA A 184 17.82 -2.95 6.78
C ALA A 184 16.65 -3.09 5.80
N VAL A 185 16.41 -2.05 4.98
CA VAL A 185 15.35 -2.03 3.96
C VAL A 185 15.68 -2.97 2.79
N ASP A 186 16.95 -3.02 2.37
CA ASP A 186 17.40 -3.90 1.29
C ASP A 186 17.29 -5.38 1.70
N GLY A 187 17.52 -5.68 2.98
CA GLY A 187 17.40 -7.02 3.55
C GLY A 187 16.01 -7.62 3.30
N ARG A 188 15.95 -8.88 2.86
CA ARG A 188 14.68 -9.61 2.77
C ARG A 188 14.27 -10.12 4.15
N PRO A 189 12.99 -9.94 4.57
CA PRO A 189 12.47 -10.72 5.69
C PRO A 189 12.57 -12.21 5.36
N ILE A 190 12.73 -13.05 6.37
CA ILE A 190 12.58 -14.50 6.21
C ILE A 190 11.09 -14.71 5.92
N SER A 191 10.72 -14.90 4.66
CA SER A 191 9.31 -15.00 4.30
C SER A 191 8.71 -16.29 4.87
N VAL A 192 7.78 -16.16 5.81
CA VAL A 192 6.75 -17.17 6.04
C VAL A 192 5.58 -16.83 5.12
N GLY A 193 5.42 -17.56 4.01
CA GLY A 193 4.26 -17.36 3.12
C GLY A 193 4.22 -18.28 1.90
N LYS A 194 3.30 -19.23 1.91
CA LYS A 194 2.70 -19.94 0.76
C LYS A 194 1.18 -19.97 0.99
N PRO A 195 0.36 -20.17 -0.04
CA PRO A 195 0.19 -19.36 -1.24
C PRO A 195 -1.00 -18.40 -1.10
N THR A 196 -0.96 -17.33 -1.87
CA THR A 196 -2.11 -16.52 -2.28
C THR A 196 -3.26 -17.39 -2.83
N SER A 197 -4.49 -16.94 -2.62
CA SER A 197 -5.73 -17.49 -3.17
C SER A 197 -5.55 -18.13 -4.56
N ALA A 198 -6.20 -19.28 -4.77
CA ALA A 198 -6.28 -19.98 -6.06
C ALA A 198 -7.08 -19.22 -7.13
N ASP A 199 -7.73 -18.11 -6.78
CA ASP A 199 -8.30 -17.15 -7.74
C ASP A 199 -7.86 -15.72 -7.38
N ILE A 200 -7.21 -15.04 -8.34
CA ILE A 200 -6.81 -13.63 -8.22
C ILE A 200 -8.01 -12.68 -8.06
N GLY A 201 -9.21 -13.12 -8.45
CA GLY A 201 -10.46 -12.40 -8.22
C GLY A 201 -10.95 -12.45 -6.77
N ASP A 202 -10.40 -13.32 -5.91
CA ASP A 202 -10.71 -13.34 -4.48
C ASP A 202 -9.81 -12.34 -3.74
N LEU A 203 -10.23 -11.08 -3.79
CA LEU A 203 -9.46 -9.96 -3.23
C LEU A 203 -9.38 -10.06 -1.70
N SER A 204 -8.18 -9.87 -1.17
CA SER A 204 -7.90 -9.81 0.27
C SER A 204 -6.96 -8.66 0.61
N ALA A 205 -6.73 -8.40 1.90
CA ALA A 205 -5.71 -7.47 2.37
C ALA A 205 -4.31 -8.10 2.19
N SER A 206 -3.89 -8.26 0.93
CA SER A 206 -2.62 -8.86 0.57
C SER A 206 -1.91 -8.03 -0.49
N LYS A 207 -0.58 -8.07 -0.49
CA LYS A 207 0.25 -7.39 -1.49
C LYS A 207 -0.11 -7.77 -2.93
N LEU A 208 -0.44 -9.05 -3.18
CA LEU A 208 -0.87 -9.51 -4.51
C LEU A 208 -2.17 -8.83 -4.95
N SER A 209 -3.19 -8.81 -4.08
CA SER A 209 -4.48 -8.18 -4.39
C SER A 209 -4.32 -6.66 -4.60
N LEU A 210 -3.51 -6.01 -3.76
CA LEU A 210 -3.20 -4.58 -3.88
C LEU A 210 -2.62 -4.25 -5.26
N TYR A 211 -1.59 -4.99 -5.68
CA TYR A 211 -0.95 -4.78 -6.98
C TYR A 211 -1.82 -5.22 -8.15
N PHE A 212 -2.66 -6.23 -7.97
CA PHE A 212 -3.63 -6.62 -8.97
C PHE A 212 -4.65 -5.51 -9.25
N ILE A 213 -5.17 -4.86 -8.20
CA ILE A 213 -6.06 -3.70 -8.35
C ILE A 213 -5.34 -2.51 -9.01
N HIS A 214 -4.09 -2.22 -8.63
CA HIS A 214 -3.30 -1.20 -9.31
C HIS A 214 -3.18 -1.49 -10.81
N ASP A 215 -2.79 -2.71 -11.16
CA ASP A 215 -2.54 -3.10 -12.54
C ASP A 215 -3.84 -3.11 -13.35
N LEU A 216 -4.97 -3.50 -12.75
CA LEU A 216 -6.27 -3.30 -13.39
C LEU A 216 -6.55 -1.82 -13.68
N VAL A 217 -6.31 -0.92 -12.72
CA VAL A 217 -6.45 0.54 -12.94
C VAL A 217 -5.50 1.03 -14.04
N LEU A 218 -4.29 0.50 -14.14
CA LEU A 218 -3.37 0.76 -15.24
C LEU A 218 -3.95 0.28 -16.58
N PHE A 219 -4.54 -0.92 -16.60
CA PHE A 219 -5.00 -1.56 -17.84
C PHE A 219 -6.30 -0.96 -18.39
N VAL A 220 -7.23 -0.61 -17.50
CA VAL A 220 -8.59 -0.20 -17.88
C VAL A 220 -8.86 1.28 -17.59
N GLY A 221 -7.92 1.99 -16.95
CA GLY A 221 -8.10 3.37 -16.53
C GLY A 221 -8.01 4.41 -17.66
N PRO A 222 -8.46 5.65 -17.42
CA PRO A 222 -9.06 6.14 -16.17
C PRO A 222 -10.46 5.57 -15.89
N VAL A 223 -10.68 5.00 -14.70
CA VAL A 223 -11.86 4.16 -14.37
C VAL A 223 -12.49 4.56 -13.04
N THR A 224 -13.82 4.57 -12.93
CA THR A 224 -14.49 4.80 -11.63
C THR A 224 -14.52 3.53 -10.77
N HIS A 225 -14.84 3.66 -9.48
CA HIS A 225 -15.02 2.48 -8.62
C HIS A 225 -16.09 1.52 -9.17
N ALA A 226 -17.26 2.04 -9.56
CA ALA A 226 -18.35 1.22 -10.09
C ALA A 226 -17.93 0.48 -11.37
N GLU A 227 -17.23 1.17 -12.27
CA GLU A 227 -16.72 0.57 -13.51
C GLU A 227 -15.65 -0.51 -13.23
N LEU A 228 -14.79 -0.31 -12.23
CA LEU A 228 -13.81 -1.33 -11.82
C LEU A 228 -14.52 -2.58 -11.28
N ILE A 229 -15.58 -2.41 -10.49
CA ILE A 229 -16.42 -3.54 -10.02
C ILE A 229 -17.06 -4.26 -11.20
N ASP A 230 -17.58 -3.54 -12.20
CA ASP A 230 -18.14 -4.16 -13.40
C ASP A 230 -17.10 -4.96 -14.18
N VAL A 231 -15.86 -4.46 -14.29
CA VAL A 231 -14.72 -5.19 -14.89
C VAL A 231 -14.42 -6.46 -14.10
N LEU A 232 -14.35 -6.38 -12.77
CA LEU A 232 -14.08 -7.53 -11.90
C LEU A 232 -15.20 -8.59 -12.01
N ILE A 233 -16.47 -8.19 -11.98
CA ILE A 233 -17.62 -9.09 -12.14
C ILE A 233 -17.58 -9.77 -13.51
N THR A 234 -17.27 -9.02 -14.57
CA THR A 234 -17.22 -9.56 -15.94
C THR A 234 -16.06 -10.55 -16.09
N ALA A 235 -14.89 -10.26 -15.49
CA ALA A 235 -13.72 -11.12 -15.57
C ALA A 235 -13.82 -12.38 -14.69
N PHE A 236 -14.26 -12.24 -13.43
CA PHE A 236 -14.15 -13.27 -12.40
C PHE A 236 -15.51 -13.78 -11.88
N GLY A 237 -16.61 -13.30 -12.43
CA GLY A 237 -17.96 -13.67 -12.01
C GLY A 237 -18.46 -12.81 -10.84
N LYS A 238 -19.74 -12.96 -10.52
CA LYS A 238 -20.42 -12.19 -9.47
C LYS A 238 -20.01 -12.72 -8.08
N LYS A 239 -19.27 -11.91 -7.33
CA LYS A 239 -18.90 -12.12 -5.91
C LYS A 239 -18.73 -10.78 -5.20
N SER A 240 -18.50 -10.79 -3.88
CA SER A 240 -18.16 -9.56 -3.16
C SER A 240 -16.78 -9.07 -3.60
N PHE A 241 -16.70 -7.78 -3.89
CA PHE A 241 -15.47 -7.07 -4.22
C PHE A 241 -15.28 -5.86 -3.29
N ASP A 242 -15.84 -5.91 -2.07
CA ASP A 242 -15.83 -4.78 -1.14
C ASP A 242 -14.41 -4.33 -0.79
N MET A 243 -13.47 -5.29 -0.73
CA MET A 243 -12.04 -5.05 -0.54
C MET A 243 -11.42 -4.13 -1.62
N ALA A 244 -11.96 -4.11 -2.84
CA ALA A 244 -11.42 -3.27 -3.92
C ALA A 244 -11.40 -1.78 -3.53
N LYS A 245 -12.39 -1.31 -2.77
CA LYS A 245 -12.46 0.09 -2.32
C LYS A 245 -11.32 0.43 -1.34
N SER A 246 -11.05 -0.44 -0.38
CA SER A 246 -9.93 -0.27 0.58
C SER A 246 -8.59 -0.35 -0.14
N LEU A 247 -8.41 -1.31 -1.07
CA LEU A 247 -7.18 -1.41 -1.86
C LEU A 247 -6.95 -0.16 -2.71
N LEU A 248 -7.97 0.41 -3.35
CA LEU A 248 -7.86 1.71 -4.05
C LEU A 248 -7.46 2.83 -3.09
N GLY A 249 -8.03 2.85 -1.88
CA GLY A 249 -7.63 3.79 -0.82
C GLY A 249 -6.14 3.69 -0.50
N ILE A 250 -5.66 2.48 -0.20
CA ILE A 250 -4.25 2.22 0.11
C ILE A 250 -3.33 2.63 -1.06
N LEU A 251 -3.71 2.29 -2.29
CA LEU A 251 -2.95 2.69 -3.49
C LEU A 251 -2.86 4.21 -3.66
N ARG A 252 -3.92 4.94 -3.30
CA ARG A 252 -3.93 6.41 -3.33
C ARG A 252 -3.01 6.98 -2.25
N GLU A 253 -3.07 6.46 -1.02
CA GLU A 253 -2.15 6.86 0.06
C GLU A 253 -0.68 6.57 -0.32
N ALA A 254 -0.44 5.46 -1.01
CA ALA A 254 0.86 5.08 -1.56
C ALA A 254 1.30 5.92 -2.78
N ARG A 255 0.43 6.80 -3.32
CA ARG A 255 0.62 7.57 -4.56
C ARG A 255 0.91 6.70 -5.79
N LEU A 256 0.43 5.45 -5.77
CA LEU A 256 0.49 4.52 -6.90
C LEU A 256 -0.67 4.74 -7.87
N ILE A 257 -1.75 5.33 -7.39
CA ILE A 257 -2.84 5.86 -8.22
C ILE A 257 -3.18 7.28 -7.80
N VAL A 258 -3.78 8.03 -8.72
CA VAL A 258 -4.42 9.32 -8.47
C VAL A 258 -5.90 9.24 -8.83
N SER A 259 -6.71 10.11 -8.23
CA SER A 259 -8.14 10.22 -8.53
C SER A 259 -8.49 11.64 -8.95
N ASN A 260 -9.20 11.78 -10.06
CA ASN A 260 -9.71 13.07 -10.54
C ASN A 260 -11.23 13.04 -10.58
N GLN A 261 -11.86 14.18 -10.29
CA GLN A 261 -13.31 14.31 -10.39
C GLN A 261 -13.73 14.44 -11.85
N VAL A 262 -14.71 13.65 -12.26
CA VAL A 262 -15.25 13.63 -13.63
C VAL A 262 -16.77 13.66 -13.53
N GLY A 263 -17.35 14.85 -13.69
CA GLY A 263 -18.76 15.07 -13.40
C GLY A 263 -19.05 14.88 -11.91
N THR A 264 -19.93 13.94 -11.57
CA THR A 264 -20.27 13.60 -10.18
C THR A 264 -19.41 12.49 -9.58
N ASP A 265 -18.63 11.78 -10.40
CA ASP A 265 -17.87 10.60 -10.00
C ASP A 265 -16.37 10.89 -9.89
N TRP A 266 -15.65 9.99 -9.21
CA TRP A 266 -14.19 9.98 -9.16
C TRP A 266 -13.63 8.87 -10.03
N ALA A 267 -12.73 9.22 -10.94
CA ALA A 267 -12.01 8.28 -11.79
C ALA A 267 -10.56 8.12 -11.32
N PHE A 268 -10.11 6.88 -11.22
CA PHE A 268 -8.76 6.50 -10.80
C PHE A 268 -7.87 6.28 -12.02
N ARG A 269 -6.60 6.67 -11.89
CA ARG A 269 -5.55 6.48 -12.90
C ARG A 269 -4.26 6.03 -12.21
N ALA A 270 -3.56 5.06 -12.78
CA ALA A 270 -2.24 4.67 -12.32
C ALA A 270 -1.23 5.82 -12.51
N THR A 271 -0.30 5.98 -11.57
CA THR A 271 0.82 6.93 -11.71
C THR A 271 2.01 6.32 -12.42
N THR A 272 2.05 4.99 -12.54
CA THR A 272 3.09 4.24 -13.24
C THR A 272 2.62 3.84 -14.64
N THR A 273 3.57 3.53 -15.52
CA THR A 273 3.31 3.11 -16.91
C THR A 273 3.43 1.60 -17.12
N THR A 274 3.70 0.86 -16.05
CA THR A 274 4.13 -0.54 -16.10
C THR A 274 3.52 -1.31 -14.93
N PRO A 275 3.10 -2.56 -15.14
CA PRO A 275 2.46 -3.34 -14.09
C PRO A 275 3.44 -3.77 -13.00
N PHE A 276 2.90 -4.01 -11.80
CA PHE A 276 3.62 -4.61 -10.69
C PHE A 276 3.65 -6.14 -10.76
N LEU A 277 2.71 -6.74 -11.48
CA LEU A 277 2.59 -8.19 -11.68
C LEU A 277 2.97 -8.58 -13.11
N GLN A 278 3.50 -9.79 -13.26
CA GLN A 278 3.74 -10.43 -14.53
C GLN A 278 2.50 -11.21 -14.93
N TYR A 279 1.98 -10.91 -16.11
CA TYR A 279 0.79 -11.55 -16.63
C TYR A 279 1.15 -12.47 -17.80
N ALA A 280 0.57 -13.67 -17.82
CA ALA A 280 0.59 -14.56 -18.98
C ALA A 280 -0.54 -14.22 -19.99
N ALA A 281 -0.90 -12.94 -20.06
CA ALA A 281 -1.97 -12.40 -20.87
C ALA A 281 -1.46 -11.20 -21.67
N ASP A 282 -2.09 -10.92 -22.81
CA ASP A 282 -1.77 -9.74 -23.63
C ASP A 282 -2.39 -8.48 -23.01
N THR A 283 -1.69 -7.91 -22.03
CA THR A 283 -2.10 -6.69 -21.33
C THR A 283 -2.08 -5.47 -22.24
N ASN A 284 -1.22 -5.45 -23.27
CA ASN A 284 -1.16 -4.35 -24.23
C ASN A 284 -2.42 -4.29 -25.10
N ALA A 285 -2.91 -5.43 -25.59
CA ALA A 285 -4.18 -5.49 -26.32
C ALA A 285 -5.37 -5.07 -25.46
N LEU A 286 -5.39 -5.47 -24.18
CA LEU A 286 -6.40 -5.04 -23.22
C LEU A 286 -6.37 -3.52 -23.04
N MET A 287 -5.20 -2.96 -22.74
CA MET A 287 -4.95 -1.52 -22.60
C MET A 287 -5.39 -0.73 -23.84
N ALA A 288 -4.98 -1.16 -25.03
CA ALA A 288 -5.34 -0.49 -26.27
C ALA A 288 -6.86 -0.45 -26.49
N THR A 289 -7.56 -1.54 -26.14
CA THR A 289 -9.02 -1.65 -26.28
C THR A 289 -9.74 -0.69 -25.33
N PHE A 290 -9.36 -0.67 -24.05
CA PHE A 290 -9.95 0.26 -23.07
C PHE A 290 -9.57 1.72 -23.34
N ARG A 291 -8.34 2.00 -23.79
CA ARG A 291 -7.93 3.35 -24.17
C ARG A 291 -8.74 3.88 -25.34
N ARG A 292 -8.94 3.07 -26.39
CA ARG A 292 -9.80 3.43 -27.53
C ARG A 292 -11.22 3.73 -27.07
N TYR A 293 -11.76 2.86 -26.22
CA TYR A 293 -13.08 3.07 -25.64
C TYR A 293 -13.17 4.43 -24.93
N HIS A 294 -12.26 4.72 -23.98
CA HIS A 294 -12.33 5.97 -23.21
C HIS A 294 -12.12 7.21 -24.08
N LEU A 295 -11.28 7.17 -25.10
CA LEU A 295 -11.11 8.30 -26.02
C LEU A 295 -12.39 8.60 -26.82
N GLN A 296 -13.16 7.58 -27.19
CA GLN A 296 -14.43 7.74 -27.90
C GLN A 296 -15.56 8.21 -26.99
N THR A 297 -15.51 7.84 -25.72
CA THR A 297 -16.69 7.88 -24.83
C THR A 297 -16.57 8.82 -23.65
N ASN A 298 -15.36 8.93 -23.12
CA ASN A 298 -15.03 9.69 -21.92
C ASN A 298 -13.74 10.52 -22.13
N PRO A 299 -13.55 11.25 -23.25
CA PRO A 299 -12.28 11.93 -23.56
C PRO A 299 -11.87 12.94 -22.49
N LYS A 300 -12.85 13.55 -21.79
CA LYS A 300 -12.62 14.48 -20.67
C LYS A 300 -11.79 13.87 -19.52
N ARG A 301 -11.78 12.54 -19.37
CA ARG A 301 -10.97 11.84 -18.36
C ARG A 301 -9.46 11.96 -18.60
N PHE A 302 -9.05 12.32 -19.82
CA PHE A 302 -7.66 12.56 -20.20
C PHE A 302 -7.29 14.05 -20.25
N ALA A 303 -8.23 14.97 -20.01
CA ALA A 303 -7.98 16.41 -20.16
C ALA A 303 -6.98 16.99 -19.14
N ASP A 304 -6.79 16.33 -17.99
CA ASP A 304 -5.84 16.71 -16.95
C ASP A 304 -4.50 15.95 -17.03
N GLU A 305 -3.95 15.79 -18.24
CA GLU A 305 -2.61 15.21 -18.40
C GLU A 305 -1.50 16.05 -17.72
N HIS A 306 -1.78 17.29 -17.30
CA HIS A 306 -0.75 18.23 -16.81
C HIS A 306 -0.94 18.82 -15.39
N ARG A 307 -2.01 18.48 -14.65
CA ARG A 307 -2.13 18.88 -13.22
C ARG A 307 -2.83 17.79 -12.43
N GLY A 308 -2.05 16.86 -11.88
CA GLY A 308 -2.55 15.99 -10.81
C GLY A 308 -2.90 16.86 -9.60
N THR A 309 -4.18 17.19 -9.42
CA THR A 309 -4.64 17.85 -8.21
C THR A 309 -4.68 16.81 -7.10
N TYR A 310 -3.70 16.90 -6.19
CA TYR A 310 -3.80 16.27 -4.89
C TYR A 310 -5.00 16.89 -4.17
N VAL A 311 -6.10 16.15 -4.06
CA VAL A 311 -7.16 16.52 -3.15
C VAL A 311 -6.79 15.92 -1.81
N GLU A 312 -6.17 16.74 -0.95
CA GLU A 312 -6.09 16.44 0.48
C GLU A 312 -7.51 16.17 0.97
N ARG A 313 -7.77 14.91 1.34
CA ARG A 313 -8.99 14.60 2.07
C ARG A 313 -8.87 15.31 3.42
N ALA A 314 -9.94 15.98 3.86
CA ALA A 314 -10.08 16.30 5.27
C ALA A 314 -9.86 15.00 6.05
N VAL A 315 -8.80 14.98 6.86
CA VAL A 315 -8.49 13.90 7.79
C VAL A 315 -9.73 13.83 8.69
N GLY A 316 -10.60 12.83 8.47
CA GLY A 316 -11.60 12.46 9.47
C GLY A 316 -10.87 12.24 10.80
N PRO A 317 -11.51 12.46 11.96
CA PRO A 317 -10.82 12.42 13.25
C PRO A 317 -9.96 11.16 13.27
N ALA A 318 -8.65 11.36 13.21
CA ALA A 318 -7.71 10.26 13.20
C ALA A 318 -8.02 9.46 14.47
N ILE A 319 -8.07 8.14 14.36
CA ILE A 319 -7.84 7.33 15.56
C ILE A 319 -6.52 7.87 16.08
N ALA A 320 -6.55 8.51 17.25
CA ALA A 320 -5.37 9.11 17.84
C ALA A 320 -4.41 7.96 18.08
N ALA A 321 -3.47 7.80 17.16
CA ALA A 321 -2.27 7.04 17.37
C ALA A 321 -1.42 7.86 18.32
#